data_AF-A0A3A8N779-F1
#
_entry.id   AF-A0A3A8N779-F1
#
_cell.length_a   1.000
_cell.length_b   1.000
_cell.length_c   1.000
_cell.angle_alpha   90.00
_cell.angle_beta   90.00
_cell.angle_gamma   90.00
#
_symmetry.space_group_name_H-M   'P 1'
#
loop_
_entity.id
_entity.type
_entity.pdbx_description
1 polymer ?
#
loop_
_entity_poly.entity_id
_entity_poly.type
_entity_poly.pdbx_seq_one_letter_code
_entity_poly.pdbx_strand_id
1 'polypeptide(L)'
;MTPDGSERPLFHDGQSLGAADFRTEQRYFETLFTGLNHALHLSGIAQGLEVTVGQRPGSLEVAPGVAIDDAGRALILTETRLVDVVGEPGQALFILITSAEQPTSLTSESGEFGYKRFLLEPRIELSALGVAQGASEVVLGKVFLDARGDVERVDPRVRQASGTRVGSVTFASGDVPEQESPRLEADRSQSASSVLVASVDSATFTGALLVTGTLRVNREFPHAQLDVESTRSQILAVRDTRTALLLDNQG
;
A
#
# COMPACT_ATOMS: atom_id res chain seq x y z
N MET A 1 30.77 -0.86 -17.62
CA MET A 1 30.47 -0.95 -16.18
C MET A 1 29.56 0.24 -15.89
N THR A 2 28.25 0.03 -15.89
CA THR A 2 27.28 1.07 -15.49
C THR A 2 27.49 1.32 -14.00
N PRO A 3 27.74 2.57 -13.56
CA PRO A 3 27.95 2.86 -12.15
C PRO A 3 26.70 2.50 -11.33
N ASP A 4 26.91 2.09 -10.08
CA ASP A 4 25.89 1.64 -9.11
C ASP A 4 24.96 2.78 -8.59
N GLY A 5 24.69 3.80 -9.41
CA GLY A 5 23.85 4.95 -9.05
C GLY A 5 23.20 5.61 -10.26
N SER A 6 22.11 6.37 -10.04
CA SER A 6 21.45 7.13 -11.09
C SER A 6 22.31 8.32 -11.53
N GLU A 7 22.85 8.27 -12.74
CA GLU A 7 23.58 9.40 -13.35
C GLU A 7 22.63 10.59 -13.52
N ARG A 8 23.06 11.79 -13.09
CA ARG A 8 22.33 13.05 -13.28
C ARG A 8 23.09 13.93 -14.26
N PRO A 9 22.45 14.57 -15.25
CA PRO A 9 23.11 15.54 -16.10
C PRO A 9 23.71 16.69 -15.27
N LEU A 10 24.91 17.13 -15.68
CA LEU A 10 25.56 18.33 -15.17
C LEU A 10 25.58 19.38 -16.27
N PHE A 11 24.72 20.39 -16.13
CA PHE A 11 24.62 21.49 -17.09
C PHE A 11 25.68 22.56 -16.82
N HIS A 12 26.26 23.10 -17.89
CA HIS A 12 27.16 24.26 -17.83
C HIS A 12 26.90 25.23 -18.98
N ASP A 13 27.31 26.48 -18.79
CA ASP A 13 27.09 27.53 -19.78
C ASP A 13 27.82 27.23 -21.09
N GLY A 14 27.11 27.44 -22.20
CA GLY A 14 27.62 27.16 -23.55
C GLY A 14 27.55 25.69 -23.97
N GLN A 15 27.04 24.78 -23.12
CA GLN A 15 26.86 23.38 -23.47
C GLN A 15 25.74 23.21 -24.52
N SER A 16 25.98 22.34 -25.51
CA SER A 16 24.93 21.86 -26.41
C SER A 16 24.24 20.65 -25.77
N LEU A 17 22.90 20.68 -25.70
CA LEU A 17 22.09 19.60 -25.15
C LEU A 17 21.53 18.72 -26.26
N GLY A 18 21.68 17.41 -26.12
CA GLY A 18 21.12 16.41 -27.02
C GLY A 18 20.03 15.57 -26.36
N ALA A 19 19.34 14.76 -27.17
CA ALA A 19 18.30 13.85 -26.67
C ALA A 19 18.83 12.84 -25.63
N ALA A 20 20.14 12.54 -25.64
CA ALA A 20 20.77 11.67 -24.65
C ALA A 20 20.79 12.30 -23.26
N ASP A 21 21.02 13.61 -23.16
CA ASP A 21 21.04 14.33 -21.88
C ASP A 21 19.65 14.33 -21.24
N PHE A 22 18.61 14.62 -22.02
CA PHE A 22 17.22 14.59 -21.53
C PHE A 22 16.74 13.18 -21.16
N ARG A 23 17.14 12.14 -21.91
CA ARG A 23 16.84 10.75 -21.53
C ARG A 23 17.52 10.36 -20.22
N THR A 24 18.75 10.84 -20.01
CA THR A 24 19.48 10.62 -18.76
C THR A 24 18.77 11.32 -17.60
N GLU A 25 18.31 12.56 -17.79
CA GLU A 25 17.51 13.27 -16.80
C GLU A 25 16.19 12.54 -16.45
N GLN A 26 15.44 12.09 -17.46
CA GLN A 26 14.19 11.34 -17.25
C GLN A 26 14.44 10.06 -16.45
N ARG A 27 15.44 9.26 -16.87
CA ARG A 27 15.82 8.04 -16.16
C ARG A 27 16.26 8.31 -14.73
N TYR A 28 16.97 9.41 -14.47
CA TYR A 28 17.37 9.80 -13.12
C TYR A 28 16.15 9.99 -12.21
N PHE A 29 15.15 10.75 -12.66
CA PHE A 29 13.92 10.98 -11.89
C PHE A 29 13.08 9.71 -11.74
N GLU A 30 12.95 8.91 -12.79
CA GLU A 30 12.25 7.62 -12.73
C GLU A 30 12.90 6.69 -11.71
N THR A 31 14.24 6.58 -11.72
CA THR A 31 14.99 5.75 -10.78
C THR A 31 14.81 6.22 -9.34
N LEU A 32 14.87 7.53 -9.10
CA LEU A 32 14.63 8.08 -7.77
C LEU A 32 13.21 7.82 -7.28
N PHE A 33 12.22 8.08 -8.12
CA PHE A 33 10.82 7.97 -7.74
C PHE A 33 10.41 6.52 -7.50
N THR A 34 10.74 5.61 -8.42
CA THR A 34 10.47 4.18 -8.27
C THR A 34 11.28 3.57 -7.11
N GLY A 35 12.54 3.97 -6.95
CA GLY A 35 13.39 3.53 -5.85
C GLY A 35 12.85 3.93 -4.49
N LEU A 36 12.38 5.17 -4.33
CA LEU A 36 11.75 5.64 -3.08
C LEU A 36 10.45 4.87 -2.80
N ASN A 37 9.60 4.71 -3.81
CA ASN A 37 8.36 3.95 -3.64
C ASN A 37 8.62 2.50 -3.26
N HIS A 38 9.55 1.83 -3.93
CA HIS A 38 9.91 0.44 -3.64
C HIS A 38 10.57 0.29 -2.25
N ALA A 39 11.34 1.28 -1.80
CA ALA A 39 12.00 1.25 -0.49
C ALA A 39 11.02 1.48 0.66
N LEU A 40 10.07 2.40 0.51
CA LEU A 40 9.21 2.88 1.59
C LEU A 40 7.80 2.30 1.55
N HIS A 41 7.31 1.89 0.40
CA HIS A 41 5.93 1.44 0.22
C HIS A 41 5.85 -0.03 -0.17
N LEU A 42 4.74 -0.66 0.21
CA LEU A 42 4.35 -1.97 -0.32
C LEU A 42 3.37 -1.75 -1.47
N SER A 43 3.39 -2.67 -2.44
CA SER A 43 2.46 -2.64 -3.56
C SER A 43 1.01 -2.64 -3.07
N GLY A 44 0.17 -1.85 -3.74
CA GLY A 44 -1.23 -1.68 -3.36
C GLY A 44 -1.80 -0.30 -3.70
N ILE A 45 -3.06 -0.11 -3.34
CA ILE A 45 -3.84 1.12 -3.50
C ILE A 45 -3.43 2.10 -2.41
N ALA A 46 -2.88 3.24 -2.79
CA ALA A 46 -2.56 4.32 -1.86
C ALA A 46 -3.80 5.17 -1.55
N GLN A 47 -4.62 5.45 -2.56
CA GLN A 47 -5.83 6.27 -2.43
C GLN A 47 -6.80 6.04 -3.60
N GLY A 48 -8.11 6.12 -3.34
CA GLY A 48 -9.14 6.10 -4.38
C GLY A 48 -9.28 4.74 -5.06
N LEU A 49 -9.48 4.72 -6.37
CA LEU A 49 -9.65 3.51 -7.19
C LEU A 49 -10.83 2.63 -6.76
N GLU A 50 -11.86 3.22 -6.16
CA GLU A 50 -13.10 2.51 -5.79
C GLU A 50 -13.72 1.88 -7.03
N VAL A 51 -14.20 0.65 -6.89
CA VAL A 51 -14.91 -0.05 -7.97
C VAL A 51 -16.37 -0.23 -7.62
N THR A 52 -17.25 0.24 -8.50
CA THR A 52 -18.70 0.14 -8.36
C THR A 52 -19.31 -0.53 -9.59
N VAL A 53 -20.53 -1.05 -9.44
CA VAL A 53 -21.32 -1.52 -10.58
C VAL A 53 -21.65 -0.33 -11.47
N GLY A 54 -21.41 -0.46 -12.77
CA GLY A 54 -21.68 0.60 -13.73
C GLY A 54 -23.16 0.72 -14.08
N GLN A 55 -23.54 1.82 -14.71
CA GLN A 55 -24.94 2.07 -15.11
C GLN A 55 -25.46 1.12 -16.19
N ARG A 56 -24.57 0.52 -16.99
CA ARG A 56 -24.93 -0.45 -18.04
C ARG A 56 -24.80 -1.89 -17.51
N PRO A 57 -25.68 -2.83 -17.92
CA PRO A 57 -25.48 -4.24 -17.64
C PRO A 57 -24.10 -4.72 -18.07
N GLY A 58 -23.47 -5.58 -17.27
CA GLY A 58 -22.13 -6.08 -17.55
C GLY A 58 -21.01 -5.03 -17.50
N SER A 59 -21.19 -3.90 -16.80
CA SER A 59 -20.14 -2.87 -16.70
C SER A 59 -19.76 -2.53 -15.25
N LEU A 60 -18.52 -2.06 -15.08
CA LEU A 60 -17.98 -1.52 -13.85
C LEU A 60 -17.52 -0.08 -14.06
N GLU A 61 -17.52 0.69 -12.97
CA GLU A 61 -16.94 2.01 -12.88
C GLU A 61 -15.77 1.97 -11.89
N VAL A 62 -14.59 2.43 -12.33
CA VAL A 62 -13.42 2.59 -11.47
C VAL A 62 -13.16 4.07 -11.29
N ALA A 63 -13.26 4.56 -10.04
CA ALA A 63 -13.03 5.95 -9.70
C ALA A 63 -11.53 6.34 -9.84
N PRO A 64 -11.22 7.64 -9.99
CA PRO A 64 -9.85 8.13 -9.96
C PRO A 64 -9.08 7.71 -8.70
N GLY A 65 -7.77 7.58 -8.80
CA GLY A 65 -6.92 7.25 -7.66
C GLY A 65 -5.52 6.81 -8.05
N VAL A 66 -4.78 6.32 -7.05
CA VAL A 66 -3.36 5.98 -7.16
C VAL A 66 -3.09 4.63 -6.50
N ALA A 67 -2.36 3.78 -7.22
CA ALA A 67 -1.74 2.58 -6.69
C ALA A 67 -0.24 2.59 -6.96
N ILE A 68 0.50 1.77 -6.21
CA ILE A 68 1.93 1.50 -6.40
C ILE A 68 2.06 0.01 -6.72
N ASP A 69 2.75 -0.33 -7.81
CA ASP A 69 3.01 -1.73 -8.14
C ASP A 69 4.26 -2.29 -7.42
N ASP A 70 4.52 -3.58 -7.61
CA ASP A 70 5.66 -4.27 -6.99
C ASP A 70 7.02 -3.76 -7.47
N ALA A 71 7.08 -3.04 -8.60
CA ALA A 71 8.27 -2.39 -9.10
C ALA A 71 8.42 -0.94 -8.60
N GLY A 72 7.51 -0.46 -7.75
CA GLY A 72 7.51 0.92 -7.23
C GLY A 72 6.97 1.96 -8.23
N ARG A 73 6.37 1.54 -9.34
CA ARG A 73 5.75 2.47 -10.31
C ARG A 73 4.40 2.93 -9.78
N ALA A 74 4.11 4.22 -9.95
CA ALA A 74 2.79 4.75 -9.65
C ALA A 74 1.82 4.50 -10.81
N LEU A 75 0.66 3.91 -10.47
CA LEU A 75 -0.47 3.67 -11.37
C LEU A 75 -1.53 4.73 -11.08
N ILE A 76 -1.56 5.78 -11.89
CA ILE A 76 -2.38 6.98 -11.63
C ILE A 76 -3.55 7.03 -12.61
N LEU A 77 -4.75 6.80 -12.10
CA LEU A 77 -5.98 6.97 -12.86
C LEU A 77 -6.58 8.34 -12.52
N THR A 78 -6.59 9.26 -13.48
CA THR A 78 -7.03 10.66 -13.27
C THR A 78 -8.52 10.88 -13.45
N GLU A 79 -9.19 9.98 -14.16
CA GLU A 79 -10.62 10.09 -14.51
C GLU A 79 -11.32 8.73 -14.32
N THR A 80 -12.63 8.75 -14.08
CA THR A 80 -13.42 7.53 -13.96
C THR A 80 -13.32 6.69 -15.23
N ARG A 81 -12.99 5.40 -15.09
CA ARG A 81 -12.88 4.47 -16.22
C ARG A 81 -14.03 3.47 -16.20
N LEU A 82 -14.75 3.40 -17.32
CA LEU A 82 -15.75 2.36 -17.56
C LEU A 82 -15.05 1.10 -18.04
N VAL A 83 -15.41 -0.04 -17.47
CA VAL A 83 -14.84 -1.34 -17.81
C VAL A 83 -15.99 -2.29 -18.14
N ASP A 84 -15.99 -2.82 -19.36
CA ASP A 84 -16.94 -3.86 -19.75
C ASP A 84 -16.44 -5.20 -19.18
N VAL A 85 -17.34 -5.93 -18.53
CA VAL A 85 -17.05 -7.21 -17.88
C VAL A 85 -17.49 -8.33 -18.80
N VAL A 86 -16.52 -9.15 -19.20
CA VAL A 86 -16.75 -10.33 -20.01
C VAL A 86 -16.28 -11.54 -19.21
N GLY A 87 -17.21 -12.44 -18.88
CA GLY A 87 -16.93 -13.65 -18.13
C GLY A 87 -18.07 -14.66 -18.26
N GLU A 88 -17.85 -15.85 -17.73
CA GLU A 88 -18.84 -16.93 -17.74
C GLU A 88 -19.92 -16.71 -16.66
N PRO A 89 -21.16 -17.17 -16.87
CA PRO A 89 -22.20 -17.11 -15.86
C PRO A 89 -21.79 -17.74 -14.52
N GLY A 90 -22.07 -17.04 -13.41
CA GLY A 90 -21.71 -17.49 -12.07
C GLY A 90 -20.22 -17.37 -11.71
N GLN A 91 -19.38 -16.86 -12.63
CA GLN A 91 -17.96 -16.69 -12.39
C GLN A 91 -17.67 -15.54 -11.44
N ALA A 92 -16.52 -15.60 -10.76
CA ALA A 92 -15.95 -14.45 -10.08
C ALA A 92 -14.59 -14.08 -10.70
N LEU A 93 -14.38 -12.79 -10.92
CA LEU A 93 -13.18 -12.24 -11.54
C LEU A 93 -12.52 -11.23 -10.59
N PHE A 94 -11.20 -11.22 -10.55
CA PHE A 94 -10.43 -10.14 -9.93
C PHE A 94 -10.35 -8.96 -10.88
N ILE A 95 -10.43 -7.77 -10.30
CA ILE A 95 -10.25 -6.50 -11.00
C ILE A 95 -8.85 -6.01 -10.66
N LEU A 96 -8.03 -5.84 -11.69
CA LEU A 96 -6.61 -5.54 -11.56
C LEU A 96 -6.30 -4.19 -12.20
N ILE A 97 -5.36 -3.44 -11.63
CA ILE A 97 -4.74 -2.29 -12.31
C ILE A 97 -3.28 -2.60 -12.60
N THR A 98 -2.83 -2.27 -13.80
CA THR A 98 -1.46 -2.44 -14.28
C THR A 98 -1.00 -1.23 -15.09
N SER A 99 0.28 -1.18 -15.43
CA SER A 99 0.86 -0.14 -16.27
C SER A 99 1.12 -0.66 -17.68
N ALA A 100 0.77 0.13 -18.69
CA ALA A 100 1.24 -0.06 -20.05
C ALA A 100 1.88 1.22 -20.58
N GLU A 101 3.06 1.09 -21.18
CA GLU A 101 3.69 2.19 -21.89
C GLU A 101 3.31 2.16 -23.37
N GLN A 102 2.85 3.29 -23.88
CA GLN A 102 2.52 3.44 -25.29
C GLN A 102 3.25 4.64 -25.88
N PRO A 103 4.04 4.46 -26.96
CA PRO A 103 4.56 5.58 -27.74
C PRO A 103 3.39 6.39 -28.33
N THR A 104 3.44 7.71 -28.17
CA THR A 104 2.42 8.64 -28.66
C THR A 104 3.06 9.83 -29.36
N SER A 105 2.24 10.68 -29.98
CA SER A 105 2.69 11.87 -30.68
C SER A 105 3.66 11.55 -31.83
N LEU A 106 3.20 10.72 -32.79
CA LEU A 106 3.94 10.44 -34.03
C LEU A 106 4.11 11.73 -34.83
N THR A 107 5.34 12.01 -35.28
CA THR A 107 5.69 13.17 -36.08
C THR A 107 6.60 12.79 -37.24
N SER A 108 6.72 13.66 -38.24
CA SER A 108 7.73 13.61 -39.29
C SER A 108 8.47 14.93 -39.49
N GLU A 109 8.37 15.87 -38.53
CA GLU A 109 8.90 17.23 -38.65
C GLU A 109 10.42 17.30 -38.92
N SER A 110 11.18 16.29 -38.49
CA SER A 110 12.63 16.20 -38.73
C SER A 110 13.00 15.47 -40.03
N GLY A 111 12.02 15.16 -40.89
CA GLY A 111 12.23 14.36 -42.10
C GLY A 111 12.26 12.84 -41.88
N GLU A 112 12.11 12.39 -40.63
CA GLU A 112 12.01 10.98 -40.24
C GLU A 112 10.79 10.79 -39.33
N PHE A 113 10.11 9.64 -39.46
CA PHE A 113 8.99 9.30 -38.57
C PHE A 113 9.50 8.91 -37.18
N GLY A 114 8.96 9.56 -36.14
CA GLY A 114 9.29 9.22 -34.77
C GLY A 114 8.19 9.63 -33.78
N TYR A 115 8.06 8.87 -32.70
CA TYR A 115 7.19 9.23 -31.57
C TYR A 115 7.91 10.21 -30.65
N LYS A 116 7.23 11.30 -30.26
CA LYS A 116 7.82 12.31 -29.37
C LYS A 116 7.62 12.02 -27.88
N ARG A 117 6.71 11.12 -27.51
CA ARG A 117 6.26 10.93 -26.11
C ARG A 117 5.96 9.47 -25.80
N PHE A 118 6.05 9.11 -24.52
CA PHE A 118 5.41 7.91 -23.97
C PHE A 118 4.21 8.34 -23.13
N LEU A 119 3.12 7.58 -23.25
CA LEU A 119 2.01 7.63 -22.31
C LEU A 119 2.11 6.42 -21.41
N LEU A 120 2.26 6.66 -20.10
CA LEU A 120 2.10 5.65 -19.06
C LEU A 120 0.60 5.52 -18.79
N GLU A 121 -0.03 4.53 -19.38
CA GLU A 121 -1.47 4.32 -19.26
C GLU A 121 -1.78 3.31 -18.13
N PRO A 122 -2.58 3.67 -17.12
CA PRO A 122 -3.13 2.70 -16.18
C PRO A 122 -4.19 1.85 -16.89
N ARG A 123 -3.97 0.54 -16.97
CA ARG A 123 -4.93 -0.40 -17.55
C ARG A 123 -5.69 -1.14 -16.47
N ILE A 124 -6.99 -1.27 -16.68
CA ILE A 124 -7.84 -2.11 -15.83
C ILE A 124 -8.06 -3.42 -16.56
N GLU A 125 -7.75 -4.52 -15.89
CA GLU A 125 -7.83 -5.87 -16.43
C GLU A 125 -8.69 -6.76 -15.53
N LEU A 126 -9.29 -7.77 -16.13
CA LEU A 126 -10.11 -8.76 -15.44
C LEU A 126 -9.43 -10.12 -15.53
N SER A 127 -9.29 -10.79 -14.39
CA SER A 127 -8.62 -12.09 -14.31
C SER A 127 -9.42 -13.08 -13.47
N ALA A 128 -9.64 -14.28 -13.99
CA ALA A 128 -10.27 -15.37 -13.23
C ALA A 128 -9.36 -15.95 -12.15
N LEU A 129 -8.04 -15.86 -12.33
CA LEU A 129 -7.03 -16.47 -11.46
C LEU A 129 -6.49 -15.50 -10.41
N GLY A 130 -6.69 -14.20 -10.61
CA GLY A 130 -6.09 -13.14 -9.77
C GLY A 130 -4.70 -12.75 -10.26
N VAL A 131 -3.83 -12.42 -9.31
CA VAL A 131 -2.46 -11.93 -9.54
C VAL A 131 -1.49 -13.10 -9.37
N ALA A 132 -0.61 -13.30 -10.35
CA ALA A 132 0.46 -14.29 -10.24
C ALA A 132 1.51 -13.84 -9.21
N GLN A 133 2.23 -14.77 -8.58
CA GLN A 133 3.32 -14.40 -7.68
C GLN A 133 4.38 -13.57 -8.41
N GLY A 134 4.74 -12.41 -7.85
CA GLY A 134 5.71 -11.48 -8.44
C GLY A 134 5.18 -10.66 -9.62
N ALA A 135 3.87 -10.69 -9.89
CA ALA A 135 3.29 -9.82 -10.90
C ALA A 135 3.11 -8.40 -10.38
N SER A 136 3.20 -7.43 -11.29
CA SER A 136 3.07 -5.99 -10.98
C SER A 136 1.62 -5.49 -11.00
N GLU A 137 0.63 -6.39 -11.05
CA GLU A 137 -0.77 -5.97 -10.96
C GLU A 137 -1.18 -5.72 -9.52
N VAL A 138 -2.04 -4.71 -9.33
CA VAL A 138 -2.64 -4.40 -8.02
C VAL A 138 -4.12 -4.77 -8.02
N VAL A 139 -4.56 -5.50 -6.99
CA VAL A 139 -5.97 -5.93 -6.85
C VAL A 139 -6.87 -4.79 -6.37
N LEU A 140 -7.82 -4.40 -7.21
CA LEU A 140 -8.84 -3.37 -6.92
C LEU A 140 -10.13 -3.92 -6.31
N GLY A 141 -10.33 -5.23 -6.39
CA GLY A 141 -11.53 -5.89 -5.88
C GLY A 141 -11.80 -7.20 -6.59
N LYS A 142 -12.96 -7.78 -6.28
CA LYS A 142 -13.48 -8.96 -6.96
C LYS A 142 -14.92 -8.72 -7.39
N VAL A 143 -15.23 -9.02 -8.64
CA VAL A 143 -16.59 -8.96 -9.18
C VAL A 143 -17.18 -10.36 -9.26
N PHE A 144 -18.47 -10.48 -8.95
CA PHE A 144 -19.25 -11.70 -9.05
C PHE A 144 -20.30 -11.52 -10.14
N LEU A 145 -20.38 -12.49 -11.06
CA LEU A 145 -21.34 -12.51 -12.15
C LEU A 145 -22.53 -13.39 -11.80
N ASP A 146 -23.72 -12.98 -12.22
CA ASP A 146 -24.94 -13.75 -12.04
C ASP A 146 -25.05 -14.91 -13.06
N ALA A 147 -26.18 -15.62 -13.03
CA ALA A 147 -26.46 -16.74 -13.94
C ALA A 147 -26.64 -16.32 -15.43
N ARG A 148 -26.63 -15.03 -15.73
CA ARG A 148 -26.67 -14.47 -17.10
C ARG A 148 -25.32 -13.92 -17.54
N GLY A 149 -24.33 -13.86 -16.63
CA GLY A 149 -23.03 -13.25 -16.87
C GLY A 149 -23.00 -11.74 -16.60
N ASP A 150 -24.08 -11.18 -16.03
CA ASP A 150 -24.13 -9.76 -15.65
C ASP A 150 -23.47 -9.54 -14.28
N VAL A 151 -22.98 -8.32 -14.04
CA VAL A 151 -22.39 -7.94 -12.74
C VAL A 151 -23.45 -7.95 -11.64
N GLU A 152 -23.37 -8.90 -10.72
CA GLU A 152 -24.26 -8.99 -9.55
C GLU A 152 -23.75 -8.13 -8.39
N ARG A 153 -22.45 -8.23 -8.10
CA ARG A 153 -21.85 -7.61 -6.92
C ARG A 153 -20.35 -7.38 -7.10
N VAL A 154 -19.85 -6.30 -6.50
CA VAL A 154 -18.43 -6.06 -6.27
C VAL A 154 -18.09 -6.28 -4.79
N ASP A 155 -17.00 -6.99 -4.52
CA ASP A 155 -16.46 -7.23 -3.19
C ASP A 155 -15.18 -6.42 -2.97
N PRO A 156 -15.22 -5.40 -2.10
CA PRO A 156 -14.06 -4.55 -1.83
C PRO A 156 -13.10 -5.17 -0.80
N ARG A 157 -13.43 -6.30 -0.16
CA ARG A 157 -12.62 -6.85 0.95
C ARG A 157 -11.28 -7.41 0.50
N VAL A 158 -11.13 -7.71 -0.79
CA VAL A 158 -9.87 -8.20 -1.37
C VAL A 158 -9.00 -7.07 -1.93
N ARG A 159 -9.41 -5.80 -1.75
CA ARG A 159 -8.60 -4.64 -2.15
C ARG A 159 -7.24 -4.70 -1.46
N GLN A 160 -6.18 -4.62 -2.26
CA GLN A 160 -4.83 -4.59 -1.75
C GLN A 160 -4.48 -3.16 -1.37
N ALA A 161 -4.58 -2.80 -0.09
CA ALA A 161 -4.12 -1.50 0.39
C ALA A 161 -2.59 -1.40 0.32
N SER A 162 -2.06 -0.24 -0.08
CA SER A 162 -0.63 0.01 0.00
C SER A 162 -0.21 0.12 1.47
N GLY A 163 0.90 -0.53 1.80
CA GLY A 163 1.51 -0.47 3.12
C GLY A 163 2.79 0.37 3.11
N THR A 164 3.41 0.51 4.29
CA THR A 164 4.72 1.15 4.43
C THR A 164 5.70 0.17 5.08
N ARG A 165 6.95 0.16 4.60
CA ARG A 165 8.05 -0.62 5.18
C ARG A 165 9.01 0.31 5.90
N VAL A 166 8.99 0.26 7.22
CA VAL A 166 9.82 1.09 8.10
C VAL A 166 10.44 0.23 9.20
N GLY A 167 11.71 0.48 9.50
CA GLY A 167 12.36 -0.10 10.70
C GLY A 167 12.01 0.67 11.97
N SER A 168 11.72 1.97 11.84
CA SER A 168 11.46 2.88 12.95
C SER A 168 10.61 4.05 12.47
N VAL A 169 9.66 4.47 13.30
CA VAL A 169 8.87 5.69 13.14
C VAL A 169 9.03 6.51 14.41
N THR A 170 9.62 7.70 14.27
CA THR A 170 9.68 8.71 15.35
C THR A 170 8.62 9.75 15.09
N PHE A 171 7.76 10.01 16.07
CA PHE A 171 6.67 10.98 15.96
C PHE A 171 7.13 12.32 16.50
N ALA A 172 7.30 13.31 15.61
CA ALA A 172 7.64 14.66 16.03
C ALA A 172 6.48 15.27 16.84
N SER A 173 6.79 15.76 18.04
CA SER A 173 5.84 16.46 18.91
C SER A 173 6.36 17.84 19.25
N GLY A 174 6.26 18.76 18.28
CA GLY A 174 6.57 20.18 18.47
C GLY A 174 7.96 20.42 19.06
N ASP A 175 7.98 20.75 20.35
CA ASP A 175 9.17 21.18 21.10
C ASP A 175 9.94 20.04 21.79
N VAL A 176 9.47 18.79 21.69
CA VAL A 176 10.14 17.64 22.32
C VAL A 176 11.37 17.25 21.49
N PRO A 177 12.57 17.15 22.09
CA PRO A 177 13.75 16.64 21.40
C PRO A 177 13.50 15.25 20.78
N GLU A 178 14.19 14.94 19.67
CA GLU A 178 14.00 13.67 18.96
C GLU A 178 14.26 12.44 19.85
N GLN A 179 15.20 12.52 20.78
CA GLN A 179 15.52 11.44 21.73
C GLN A 179 14.39 11.15 22.73
N GLU A 180 13.54 12.13 23.01
CA GLU A 180 12.40 12.04 23.93
C GLU A 180 11.08 11.88 23.17
N SER A 181 11.13 11.87 21.84
CA SER A 181 9.94 11.77 21.00
C SER A 181 9.36 10.35 21.01
N PRO A 182 8.03 10.20 21.01
CA PRO A 182 7.38 8.91 20.89
C PRO A 182 7.90 8.13 19.68
N ARG A 183 8.15 6.83 19.84
CA ARG A 183 8.73 6.01 18.78
C ARG A 183 8.15 4.60 18.71
N LEU A 184 7.97 4.09 17.50
CA LEU A 184 7.63 2.69 17.20
C LEU A 184 8.74 2.08 16.35
N GLU A 185 9.33 0.97 16.78
CA GLU A 185 10.46 0.34 16.09
C GLU A 185 10.39 -1.19 16.05
N ALA A 186 10.91 -1.77 14.98
CA ALA A 186 11.20 -3.19 14.93
C ALA A 186 12.56 -3.44 15.61
N ASP A 187 12.55 -4.11 16.76
CA ASP A 187 13.73 -4.48 17.52
C ASP A 187 14.04 -5.98 17.36
N ARG A 188 15.34 -6.30 17.28
CA ARG A 188 15.90 -7.66 17.27
C ARG A 188 17.00 -7.84 18.32
N SER A 189 17.30 -6.81 19.11
CA SER A 189 18.41 -6.80 20.05
C SER A 189 18.18 -7.71 21.26
N GLN A 190 16.91 -7.93 21.64
CA GLN A 190 16.55 -8.66 22.87
C GLN A 190 16.06 -10.10 22.65
N SER A 191 15.85 -10.54 21.40
CA SER A 191 15.31 -11.89 21.10
C SER A 191 15.67 -12.35 19.68
N ALA A 192 15.71 -13.68 19.47
CA ALA A 192 15.79 -14.26 18.13
C ALA A 192 14.54 -13.95 17.27
N SER A 193 13.44 -13.57 17.90
CA SER A 193 12.21 -13.11 17.22
C SER A 193 12.22 -11.58 17.08
N SER A 194 11.72 -11.07 15.95
CA SER A 194 11.50 -9.63 15.79
C SER A 194 10.35 -9.18 16.71
N VAL A 195 10.57 -8.12 17.49
CA VAL A 195 9.58 -7.54 18.42
C VAL A 195 9.28 -6.11 17.96
N LEU A 196 8.03 -5.66 18.09
CA LEU A 196 7.67 -4.25 17.91
C LEU A 196 7.74 -3.55 19.28
N VAL A 197 8.59 -2.53 19.40
CA VAL A 197 8.79 -1.75 20.63
C VAL A 197 8.16 -0.36 20.45
N ALA A 198 7.34 0.03 21.43
CA ALA A 198 6.79 1.38 21.53
C ALA A 198 7.45 2.10 22.71
N SER A 199 8.25 3.13 22.43
CA SER A 199 8.84 4.02 23.43
C SER A 199 7.96 5.24 23.59
N VAL A 200 7.04 5.20 24.55
CA VAL A 200 6.03 6.23 24.80
C VAL A 200 5.74 6.36 26.30
N ASP A 201 5.36 7.55 26.76
CA ASP A 201 4.92 7.76 28.15
C ASP A 201 3.53 7.18 28.41
N SER A 202 2.64 7.26 27.41
CA SER A 202 1.29 6.69 27.49
C SER A 202 0.79 6.26 26.11
N ALA A 203 0.05 5.16 26.08
CA ALA A 203 -0.66 4.68 24.89
C ALA A 203 -2.15 4.62 25.19
N THR A 204 -2.97 5.26 24.35
CA THR A 204 -4.43 5.27 24.46
C THR A 204 -5.05 4.63 23.24
N PHE A 205 -6.00 3.70 23.46
CA PHE A 205 -6.75 3.04 22.40
C PHE A 205 -8.22 3.42 22.50
N THR A 206 -8.84 3.80 21.38
CA THR A 206 -10.29 4.03 21.30
C THR A 206 -10.97 2.82 20.66
N GLY A 207 -11.98 2.27 21.33
CA GLY A 207 -12.69 1.06 20.88
C GLY A 207 -12.25 -0.20 21.63
N ALA A 208 -12.28 -1.35 20.94
CA ALA A 208 -11.87 -2.63 21.51
C ALA A 208 -10.42 -2.97 21.14
N LEU A 209 -9.66 -3.50 22.11
CA LEU A 209 -8.33 -4.07 21.89
C LEU A 209 -8.44 -5.60 22.00
N LEU A 210 -8.26 -6.30 20.88
CA LEU A 210 -8.18 -7.77 20.85
C LEU A 210 -6.71 -8.20 20.89
N VAL A 211 -6.35 -8.96 21.93
CA VAL A 211 -5.04 -9.61 22.04
C VAL A 211 -5.27 -11.12 21.92
N THR A 212 -4.79 -11.72 20.83
CA THR A 212 -4.89 -13.17 20.61
C THR A 212 -3.80 -13.97 21.32
N GLY A 213 -2.74 -13.29 21.76
CA GLY A 213 -1.66 -13.83 22.58
C GLY A 213 -1.78 -13.40 24.05
N THR A 214 -0.62 -13.16 24.68
CA THR A 214 -0.55 -12.72 26.08
C THR A 214 -0.43 -11.20 26.17
N LEU A 215 -1.18 -10.58 27.08
CA LEU A 215 -0.95 -9.19 27.52
C LEU A 215 -0.17 -9.20 28.85
N ARG A 216 0.97 -8.50 28.88
CA ARG A 216 1.87 -8.44 30.04
C ARG A 216 2.03 -7.00 30.53
N VAL A 217 2.13 -6.81 31.84
CA VAL A 217 2.44 -5.53 32.47
C VAL A 217 3.53 -5.75 33.52
N ASN A 218 4.70 -5.13 33.31
CA ASN A 218 5.87 -5.15 34.20
C ASN A 218 6.53 -6.52 34.45
N ARG A 219 6.48 -7.47 33.50
CA ARG A 219 7.16 -8.78 33.61
C ARG A 219 7.81 -9.27 32.33
N GLU A 220 8.91 -10.00 32.49
CA GLU A 220 9.66 -10.63 31.39
C GLU A 220 9.09 -12.00 30.96
N PHE A 221 8.59 -12.81 31.90
CA PHE A 221 8.11 -14.19 31.64
C PHE A 221 6.62 -14.37 31.96
N PRO A 222 5.82 -14.99 31.06
CA PRO A 222 4.38 -15.16 31.26
C PRO A 222 4.04 -16.36 32.17
N HIS A 223 3.07 -16.18 33.07
CA HIS A 223 2.43 -17.29 33.79
C HIS A 223 0.93 -17.46 33.48
N ALA A 224 0.32 -16.50 32.76
CA ALA A 224 -1.08 -16.49 32.34
C ALA A 224 -1.27 -15.72 31.03
N GLN A 225 -2.50 -15.67 30.49
CA GLN A 225 -2.84 -14.88 29.29
C GLN A 225 -2.92 -13.36 29.58
N LEU A 226 -3.30 -12.97 30.80
CA LEU A 226 -3.16 -11.62 31.33
C LEU A 226 -2.31 -11.70 32.60
N ASP A 227 -1.13 -11.07 32.58
CA ASP A 227 -0.19 -11.09 33.71
C ASP A 227 0.17 -9.65 34.07
N VAL A 228 -0.21 -9.23 35.28
CA VAL A 228 -0.05 -7.86 35.77
C VAL A 228 0.68 -7.88 37.11
N GLU A 229 1.91 -7.34 37.14
CA GLU A 229 2.67 -7.15 38.37
C GLU A 229 2.79 -5.65 38.71
N SER A 230 2.56 -5.32 39.98
CA SER A 230 2.65 -3.95 40.46
C SER A 230 2.98 -3.93 41.94
N THR A 231 3.84 -3.00 42.35
CA THR A 231 4.12 -2.68 43.75
C THR A 231 3.09 -1.72 44.34
N ARG A 232 2.13 -1.25 43.54
CA ARG A 232 1.05 -0.34 43.97
C ARG A 232 -0.16 -1.14 44.48
N SER A 233 -0.90 -0.54 45.41
CA SER A 233 -2.10 -1.13 46.03
C SER A 233 -3.33 -1.19 45.10
N GLN A 234 -3.35 -0.45 43.98
CA GLN A 234 -4.37 -0.56 42.94
C GLN A 234 -3.73 -1.05 41.65
N ILE A 235 -3.96 -2.33 41.33
CA ILE A 235 -3.30 -3.04 40.22
C ILE A 235 -4.19 -3.03 38.97
N LEU A 236 -5.50 -3.24 39.15
CA LEU A 236 -6.49 -3.26 38.07
C LEU A 236 -7.77 -2.57 38.55
N ALA A 237 -8.29 -1.64 37.74
CA ALA A 237 -9.59 -1.04 37.95
C ALA A 237 -10.48 -1.34 36.75
N VAL A 238 -11.42 -2.27 36.93
CA VAL A 238 -12.45 -2.54 35.91
C VAL A 238 -13.67 -1.71 36.23
N ARG A 239 -14.03 -0.81 35.31
CA ARG A 239 -15.21 0.05 35.43
C ARG A 239 -16.20 -0.37 34.37
N ASP A 240 -17.34 -0.88 34.79
CA ASP A 240 -18.47 -1.16 33.90
C ASP A 240 -19.73 -0.50 34.46
N THR A 241 -20.63 -0.13 33.55
CA THR A 241 -21.99 0.33 33.83
C THR A 241 -23.01 -0.81 33.86
N ARG A 242 -22.67 -2.05 33.45
CA ARG A 242 -23.64 -3.16 33.32
C ARG A 242 -23.23 -4.51 33.94
N THR A 243 -21.97 -4.95 33.94
CA THR A 243 -21.47 -6.20 34.57
C THR A 243 -19.95 -6.18 34.78
N ALA A 244 -19.49 -5.93 36.01
CA ALA A 244 -18.10 -5.55 36.26
C ALA A 244 -17.02 -6.61 36.00
N LEU A 245 -17.32 -7.91 36.13
CA LEU A 245 -16.38 -9.00 35.85
C LEU A 245 -17.11 -10.35 35.98
N LEU A 246 -17.03 -11.22 34.98
CA LEU A 246 -17.48 -12.62 35.08
C LEU A 246 -16.22 -13.49 35.10
N LEU A 247 -15.86 -13.97 36.28
CA LEU A 247 -14.86 -15.03 36.44
C LEU A 247 -15.62 -16.36 36.34
N ASP A 248 -15.60 -16.94 35.15
CA ASP A 248 -16.06 -18.30 34.94
C ASP A 248 -14.98 -19.27 35.47
N ASN A 249 -15.37 -20.24 36.29
CA ASN A 249 -14.49 -21.28 36.83
C ASN A 249 -14.33 -22.50 35.89
N GLN A 250 -14.74 -22.40 34.63
CA GLN A 250 -14.53 -23.45 33.63
C GLN A 250 -13.22 -23.24 32.86
N GLY A 251 -12.10 -23.62 33.49
CA GLY A 251 -10.86 -24.07 32.82
C GLY A 251 -10.01 -23.03 32.11
#